data_AF-A0A3D8QSI8-F1
#
_entry.id   AF-A0A3D8QSI8-F1
#
_cell.length_a   1.000
_cell.length_b   1.000
_cell.length_c   1.000
_cell.angle_alpha   90.00
_cell.angle_beta   90.00
_cell.angle_gamma   90.00
#
_symmetry.space_group_name_H-M   'P 1'
#
loop_
_entity.id
_entity.type
_entity.pdbx_description
1 polymer ?
#
loop_
_entity_poly.entity_id
_entity_poly.type
_entity_poly.pdbx_seq_one_letter_code
_entity_poly.pdbx_strand_id
1 'polypeptide(L)'
;MKDITELPNDIFLLIVTQLSPRDLILGRRVSRQWHAAFTQAELARHVLLLHYPRASEIRSIKSERDADWACLLAKIAARYHFLKLGRPRSIEKLSLAQSFVRPEWARYHPVAPWKRHLQFEDKTAPFHYPDKLWTFDEGILIFPSAKLQRYALYDLASGVVGDISFQPVGKIVRRIRLKEKVLIVEWCEKDAYHQLNENETVFRHFATAYDLTQDESGSWTTHFRNEWRIHFLGMPLNSRDRFYSTHSATHYALYIWQPNRSAWGEDEPIEALAIWDISSPSPYQPSEDTTGKNKPSETAEGPRVLKRFSFADLDFYKIRQRASPTLRELRLDENHVYFVEEDHRWLVGEQSSPSLPRLHKVKTVGIPFAAGPRWEDECGADGDMNLSFCERGIDSRHPRHAPCWRHEEFPYLTITEAADLAAGVRYTARHCFMLETISINIRPKIHVKGPGYEISLQDDLWQQLLAKGSIHGNEHWLVGENVDREIVILHFDQQMSTLDQGGVHRELGLDA
;
A
#
# COMPACT_ATOMS: atom_id res chain seq x y z
N MET A 1 -7.80 54.37 -18.95
CA MET A 1 -6.91 53.69 -17.98
C MET A 1 -6.25 52.57 -18.75
N LYS A 2 -4.92 52.49 -18.85
CA LYS A 2 -4.26 51.40 -19.59
C LYS A 2 -4.55 50.08 -18.88
N ASP A 3 -4.89 49.04 -19.64
CA ASP A 3 -5.12 47.70 -19.08
C ASP A 3 -3.79 47.16 -18.54
N ILE A 4 -3.81 46.37 -17.45
CA ILE A 4 -2.62 45.74 -16.88
C ILE A 4 -1.88 44.87 -17.91
N THR A 5 -2.62 44.32 -18.88
CA THR A 5 -2.09 43.50 -19.97
C THR A 5 -1.32 44.31 -21.02
N GLU A 6 -1.38 45.64 -20.96
CA GLU A 6 -0.63 46.56 -21.83
C GLU A 6 0.66 47.10 -21.18
N LEU A 7 0.98 46.65 -19.96
CA LEU A 7 2.22 47.04 -19.27
C LEU A 7 3.44 46.37 -19.92
N PRO A 8 4.64 47.00 -19.83
CA PRO A 8 5.89 46.33 -20.18
C PRO A 8 6.02 44.98 -19.47
N ASN A 9 6.55 43.97 -20.17
CA ASN A 9 6.58 42.59 -19.69
C ASN A 9 7.21 42.44 -18.29
N ASP A 10 8.26 43.21 -18.01
CA ASP A 10 8.95 43.16 -16.71
C ASP A 10 8.04 43.62 -15.56
N ILE A 11 7.25 44.69 -15.77
CA ILE A 11 6.28 45.20 -14.78
C ILE A 11 5.12 44.22 -14.64
N PHE A 12 4.65 43.68 -15.77
CA PHE A 12 3.58 42.68 -15.78
C PHE A 12 3.98 41.42 -14.99
N LEU A 13 5.19 40.91 -15.21
CA LEU A 13 5.74 39.76 -14.46
C LEU A 13 5.89 40.07 -12.97
N LEU A 14 6.36 41.26 -12.60
CA LEU A 14 6.44 41.66 -11.19
C LEU A 14 5.06 41.60 -10.50
N ILE A 15 4.00 42.04 -11.18
CA ILE A 15 2.64 41.94 -10.62
C ILE A 15 2.18 40.48 -10.57
N VAL A 16 2.43 39.70 -11.63
CA VAL A 16 2.05 38.27 -11.68
C VAL A 16 2.71 37.46 -10.56
N THR A 17 3.96 37.74 -10.19
CA THR A 17 4.63 37.04 -9.07
C THR A 17 3.97 37.26 -7.71
N GLN A 18 3.12 38.28 -7.57
CA GLN A 18 2.35 38.54 -6.35
C GLN A 18 0.99 37.84 -6.33
N LEU A 19 0.56 37.26 -7.46
CA LEU A 19 -0.73 36.58 -7.60
C LEU A 19 -0.57 35.08 -7.35
N SER A 20 -1.59 34.46 -6.73
CA SER A 20 -1.60 33.01 -6.65
C SER A 20 -1.92 32.40 -8.02
N PRO A 21 -1.49 31.15 -8.31
CA PRO A 21 -1.88 30.45 -9.54
C PRO A 21 -3.40 30.40 -9.75
N ARG A 22 -4.17 30.34 -8.66
CA ARG A 22 -5.65 30.39 -8.70
C ARG A 22 -6.14 31.75 -9.21
N ASP A 23 -5.56 32.84 -8.74
CA ASP A 23 -5.96 34.20 -9.15
C ASP A 23 -5.67 34.42 -10.63
N LEU A 24 -4.54 33.92 -11.13
CA LEU A 24 -4.20 33.96 -12.56
C LEU A 24 -5.20 33.19 -13.42
N ILE A 25 -5.60 31.99 -12.98
CA ILE A 25 -6.60 31.18 -13.69
C ILE A 25 -7.97 31.86 -13.69
N LEU A 26 -8.40 32.42 -12.56
CA LEU A 26 -9.66 33.17 -12.46
C LEU A 26 -9.61 34.45 -13.31
N GLY A 27 -8.44 35.10 -13.38
CA GLY A 27 -8.19 36.27 -14.21
C GLY A 27 -8.47 36.04 -15.70
N ARG A 28 -8.29 34.81 -16.19
CA ARG A 28 -8.64 34.43 -17.59
C ARG A 28 -10.10 34.68 -17.95
N ARG A 29 -10.99 34.92 -16.97
CA ARG A 29 -12.42 35.19 -17.16
C ARG A 29 -12.78 36.68 -17.19
N VAL A 30 -11.83 37.58 -16.92
CA VAL A 30 -12.07 39.04 -16.81
C VAL A 30 -12.35 39.67 -18.18
N SER A 31 -11.49 39.41 -19.16
CA SER A 31 -11.62 39.92 -20.54
C SER A 31 -10.89 39.01 -21.52
N ARG A 32 -11.10 39.20 -22.84
CA ARG A 32 -10.36 38.47 -23.88
C ARG A 32 -8.85 38.77 -23.83
N GLN A 33 -8.48 40.01 -23.47
CA GLN A 33 -7.07 40.40 -23.33
C GLN A 33 -6.42 39.70 -22.13
N TRP A 34 -7.11 39.64 -20.99
CA TRP A 34 -6.64 38.90 -19.81
C TRP A 34 -6.54 37.40 -20.07
N HIS A 35 -7.50 36.83 -20.79
CA HIS A 35 -7.43 35.45 -21.24
C HIS A 35 -6.15 35.20 -22.02
N ALA A 36 -5.92 35.98 -23.10
CA ALA A 36 -4.74 35.83 -23.95
C ALA A 36 -3.43 35.99 -23.16
N ALA A 37 -3.34 36.98 -22.27
CA ALA A 37 -2.15 37.22 -21.45
C ALA A 37 -1.87 36.06 -20.48
N PHE A 38 -2.89 35.58 -19.76
CA PHE A 38 -2.74 34.49 -18.77
C PHE A 38 -2.76 33.08 -19.34
N THR A 39 -2.87 32.94 -20.67
CA THR A 39 -2.65 31.69 -21.41
C THR A 39 -1.35 31.71 -22.22
N GLN A 40 -0.53 32.76 -22.12
CA GLN A 40 0.79 32.76 -22.76
C GLN A 40 1.67 31.63 -22.20
N ALA A 41 2.31 30.89 -23.10
CA ALA A 41 3.10 29.70 -22.76
C ALA A 41 4.24 30.02 -21.77
N GLU A 42 5.04 31.06 -22.04
CA GLU A 42 6.16 31.46 -21.19
C GLU A 42 5.72 31.89 -19.78
N LEU A 43 4.62 32.65 -19.70
CA LEU A 43 4.06 33.05 -18.41
C LEU A 43 3.59 31.83 -17.61
N ALA A 44 2.82 30.94 -18.26
CA ALA A 44 2.29 29.75 -17.61
C ALA A 44 3.42 28.83 -17.13
N ARG A 45 4.48 28.67 -17.94
CA ARG A 45 5.71 27.95 -17.58
C ARG A 45 6.41 28.59 -16.38
N HIS A 46 6.61 29.90 -16.39
CA HIS A 46 7.26 30.61 -15.28
C HIS A 46 6.49 30.42 -13.96
N VAL A 47 5.18 30.59 -13.98
CA VAL A 47 4.30 30.40 -12.82
C VAL A 47 4.34 28.95 -12.33
N LEU A 48 4.34 27.96 -13.24
CA LEU A 48 4.46 26.55 -12.89
C LEU A 48 5.78 26.24 -12.17
N LEU A 49 6.91 26.70 -12.71
CA LEU A 49 8.23 26.48 -12.11
C LEU A 49 8.37 27.20 -10.76
N LEU A 50 7.75 28.36 -10.60
CA LEU A 50 7.78 29.12 -9.35
C LEU A 50 6.96 28.45 -8.24
N HIS A 51 5.72 28.02 -8.54
CA HIS A 51 4.78 27.56 -7.52
C HIS A 51 4.70 26.04 -7.37
N TYR A 52 5.00 25.29 -8.43
CA TYR A 52 4.86 23.83 -8.47
C TYR A 52 6.09 23.12 -9.09
N PRO A 53 7.34 23.46 -8.69
CA PRO A 53 8.53 22.86 -9.29
C PRO A 53 8.64 21.34 -9.09
N ARG A 54 7.90 20.79 -8.12
CA ARG A 54 7.93 19.38 -7.73
C ARG A 54 6.82 18.53 -8.37
N ALA A 55 5.88 19.16 -9.08
CA ALA A 55 4.79 18.43 -9.74
C ALA A 55 5.34 17.42 -10.76
N SER A 56 4.77 16.22 -10.78
CA SER A 56 5.20 15.09 -11.62
C SER A 56 5.30 15.46 -13.09
N GLU A 57 4.32 16.22 -13.62
CA GLU A 57 4.33 16.62 -15.02
C GLU A 57 5.51 17.55 -15.33
N ILE A 58 5.88 18.45 -14.41
CA ILE A 58 7.04 19.34 -14.57
C ILE A 58 8.34 18.54 -14.57
N ARG A 59 8.43 17.52 -13.71
CA ARG A 59 9.61 16.65 -13.61
C ARG A 59 9.76 15.69 -14.81
N SER A 60 8.66 15.41 -15.51
CA SER A 60 8.60 14.39 -16.56
C SER A 60 8.49 14.94 -17.99
N ILE A 61 8.54 16.27 -18.18
CA ILE A 61 8.49 16.88 -19.51
C ILE A 61 9.71 16.47 -20.34
N LYS A 62 9.44 15.76 -21.45
CA LYS A 62 10.46 15.29 -22.41
C LYS A 62 10.73 16.30 -23.53
N SER A 63 9.73 17.08 -23.92
CA SER A 63 9.82 18.14 -24.94
C SER A 63 9.12 19.40 -24.45
N GLU A 64 9.87 20.47 -24.23
CA GLU A 64 9.31 21.77 -23.81
C GLU A 64 8.49 22.45 -24.93
N ARG A 65 8.72 22.07 -26.19
CA ARG A 65 8.15 22.75 -27.37
C ARG A 65 6.71 22.35 -27.65
N ASP A 66 6.28 21.18 -27.18
CA ASP A 66 4.96 20.59 -27.49
C ASP A 66 3.98 20.66 -26.31
N ALA A 67 4.41 21.22 -25.18
CA ALA A 67 3.58 21.27 -23.98
C ALA A 67 2.59 22.45 -24.02
N ASP A 68 1.30 22.16 -23.82
CA ASP A 68 0.30 23.19 -23.51
C ASP A 68 0.46 23.63 -22.06
N TRP A 69 1.40 24.57 -21.83
CA TRP A 69 1.72 25.12 -20.52
C TRP A 69 0.52 25.77 -19.83
N ALA A 70 -0.40 26.37 -20.59
CA ALA A 70 -1.57 27.04 -20.03
C ALA A 70 -2.61 26.06 -19.50
N CYS A 71 -2.82 24.95 -20.20
CA CYS A 71 -3.63 23.82 -19.74
C CYS A 71 -2.96 23.11 -18.55
N LEU A 72 -1.65 22.87 -18.63
CA LEU A 72 -0.90 22.24 -17.56
C LEU A 72 -0.94 23.05 -16.25
N LEU A 73 -0.79 24.38 -16.33
CA LEU A 73 -0.96 25.28 -15.19
C LEU A 73 -2.35 25.14 -14.56
N ALA A 74 -3.40 25.11 -15.38
CA ALA A 74 -4.76 24.95 -14.87
C ALA A 74 -4.96 23.60 -14.17
N LYS A 75 -4.44 22.51 -14.75
CA LYS A 75 -4.53 21.16 -14.18
C LYS A 75 -3.80 21.06 -12.84
N ILE A 76 -2.54 21.47 -12.78
CA ILE A 76 -1.70 21.37 -11.58
C ILE A 76 -2.23 22.31 -10.48
N ALA A 77 -2.59 23.55 -10.81
CA ALA A 77 -3.12 24.48 -9.83
C ALA A 77 -4.45 23.99 -9.23
N ALA A 78 -5.32 23.36 -10.04
CA ALA A 78 -6.53 22.73 -9.53
C ALA A 78 -6.21 21.57 -8.56
N ARG A 79 -5.29 20.67 -8.92
CA ARG A 79 -4.86 19.56 -8.06
C ARG A 79 -4.39 20.05 -6.69
N TYR A 80 -3.45 20.98 -6.68
CA TYR A 80 -2.90 21.52 -5.44
C TYR A 80 -3.88 22.40 -4.67
N HIS A 81 -4.87 23.00 -5.33
CA HIS A 81 -5.97 23.65 -4.63
C HIS A 81 -6.79 22.64 -3.82
N PHE A 82 -7.16 21.50 -4.42
CA PHE A 82 -7.94 20.45 -3.75
C PHE A 82 -7.14 19.73 -2.66
N LEU A 83 -5.84 19.47 -2.86
CA LEU A 83 -4.95 18.97 -1.81
C LEU A 83 -4.91 19.93 -0.60
N LYS A 84 -4.73 21.23 -0.83
CA LYS A 84 -4.71 22.25 0.23
C LYS A 84 -6.04 22.43 0.95
N LEU A 85 -7.15 22.13 0.29
CA LEU A 85 -8.48 22.12 0.90
C LEU A 85 -8.78 20.85 1.70
N GLY A 86 -7.98 19.80 1.56
CA GLY A 86 -8.27 18.48 2.13
C GLY A 86 -9.52 17.84 1.54
N ARG A 87 -9.85 18.15 0.27
CA ARG A 87 -11.06 17.66 -0.41
C ARG A 87 -10.69 17.07 -1.76
N PRO A 88 -11.05 15.82 -2.05
CA PRO A 88 -10.85 15.28 -3.40
C PRO A 88 -11.74 16.00 -4.40
N ARG A 89 -11.31 16.02 -5.66
CA ARG A 89 -12.08 16.55 -6.77
C ARG A 89 -13.14 15.55 -7.24
N SER A 90 -12.84 14.27 -7.14
CA SER A 90 -13.81 13.18 -7.35
C SER A 90 -13.44 11.93 -6.55
N ILE A 91 -14.40 11.04 -6.36
CA ILE A 91 -14.24 9.78 -5.62
C ILE A 91 -14.73 8.65 -6.52
N GLU A 92 -13.87 7.68 -6.76
CA GLU A 92 -14.18 6.45 -7.48
C GLU A 92 -14.22 5.28 -6.51
N LYS A 93 -15.17 4.37 -6.72
CA LYS A 93 -15.37 3.18 -5.88
C LYS A 93 -15.41 1.94 -6.74
N LEU A 94 -14.56 0.97 -6.42
CA LEU A 94 -14.41 -0.28 -7.15
C LEU A 94 -14.75 -1.45 -6.22
N SER A 95 -15.90 -2.08 -6.45
CA SER A 95 -16.36 -3.18 -5.59
C SER A 95 -15.49 -4.44 -5.77
N LEU A 96 -15.04 -5.01 -4.65
CA LEU A 96 -14.24 -6.24 -4.62
C LEU A 96 -15.13 -7.48 -4.65
N ALA A 97 -14.79 -8.45 -5.51
CA ALA A 97 -15.30 -9.80 -5.38
C ALA A 97 -14.44 -10.60 -4.41
N GLN A 98 -15.08 -11.17 -3.40
CA GLN A 98 -14.42 -12.11 -2.49
C GLN A 98 -15.43 -13.09 -1.93
N SER A 99 -15.06 -14.35 -1.86
CA SER A 99 -15.87 -15.41 -1.25
C SER A 99 -14.98 -16.52 -0.72
N PHE A 100 -15.48 -17.32 0.21
CA PHE A 100 -14.80 -18.58 0.55
C PHE A 100 -15.28 -19.74 -0.34
N VAL A 101 -16.52 -19.67 -0.85
CA VAL A 101 -17.20 -20.79 -1.51
C VAL A 101 -17.44 -20.50 -2.99
N ARG A 102 -18.21 -19.46 -3.31
CA ARG A 102 -18.57 -19.03 -4.68
C ARG A 102 -18.62 -17.49 -4.81
N PRO A 103 -18.17 -16.92 -5.95
CA PRO A 103 -17.73 -17.64 -7.15
C PRO A 103 -16.31 -18.20 -7.00
N GLU A 104 -16.02 -19.29 -7.73
CA GLU A 104 -14.74 -20.01 -7.57
C GLU A 104 -13.53 -19.15 -7.94
N TRP A 105 -13.69 -18.26 -8.90
CA TRP A 105 -12.64 -17.37 -9.38
C TRP A 105 -12.25 -16.28 -8.35
N ALA A 106 -13.07 -16.04 -7.32
CA ALA A 106 -12.82 -15.02 -6.29
C ALA A 106 -12.63 -15.64 -4.89
N ARG A 107 -12.18 -16.90 -4.83
CA ARG A 107 -11.95 -17.58 -3.55
C ARG A 107 -10.81 -16.92 -2.78
N TYR A 108 -11.12 -16.47 -1.58
CA TYR A 108 -10.20 -15.75 -0.72
C TYR A 108 -10.33 -16.23 0.72
N HIS A 109 -9.19 -16.49 1.32
CA HIS A 109 -9.05 -16.64 2.76
C HIS A 109 -7.79 -15.87 3.13
N PRO A 110 -7.84 -14.76 3.88
CA PRO A 110 -6.65 -14.03 4.29
C PRO A 110 -5.82 -14.81 5.31
N VAL A 111 -4.57 -14.39 5.52
CA VAL A 111 -3.85 -14.71 6.76
C VAL A 111 -4.41 -13.80 7.86
N ALA A 112 -4.82 -14.38 8.98
CA ALA A 112 -5.38 -13.58 10.06
C ALA A 112 -4.30 -12.68 10.72
N PRO A 113 -4.67 -11.55 11.35
CA PRO A 113 -3.73 -10.78 12.15
C PRO A 113 -3.39 -11.51 13.47
N TRP A 114 -2.43 -10.99 14.23
CA TRP A 114 -2.25 -11.39 15.63
C TRP A 114 -3.50 -11.06 16.44
N LYS A 115 -3.85 -11.92 17.40
CA LYS A 115 -5.01 -11.72 18.29
C LYS A 115 -4.67 -10.74 19.41
N ARG A 116 -4.44 -9.49 19.03
CA ARG A 116 -4.08 -8.38 19.91
C ARG A 116 -4.72 -7.09 19.44
N HIS A 117 -5.07 -6.25 20.39
CA HIS A 117 -5.66 -4.93 20.15
C HIS A 117 -5.18 -3.96 21.22
N LEU A 118 -5.34 -2.68 20.94
CA LEU A 118 -5.09 -1.64 21.93
C LEU A 118 -6.32 -1.51 22.82
N GLN A 119 -6.10 -1.40 24.13
CA GLN A 119 -7.15 -1.16 25.11
C GLN A 119 -6.70 -0.13 26.16
N PHE A 120 -7.54 0.88 26.36
CA PHE A 120 -7.37 1.90 27.40
C PHE A 120 -8.76 2.23 27.95
N GLU A 121 -8.97 1.93 29.24
CA GLU A 121 -10.29 2.00 29.87
C GLU A 121 -11.34 1.17 29.08
N ASP A 122 -12.43 1.80 28.65
CA ASP A 122 -13.51 1.20 27.85
C ASP A 122 -13.26 1.28 26.33
N LYS A 123 -12.19 1.96 25.89
CA LYS A 123 -11.89 2.15 24.46
C LYS A 123 -10.97 1.06 23.95
N THR A 124 -11.26 0.62 22.72
CA THR A 124 -10.45 -0.35 21.99
C THR A 124 -10.14 0.15 20.59
N ALA A 125 -8.98 -0.23 20.07
CA ALA A 125 -8.59 0.07 18.69
C ALA A 125 -7.81 -1.09 18.06
N PRO A 126 -7.96 -1.34 16.75
CA PRO A 126 -7.18 -2.36 16.07
C PRO A 126 -5.69 -1.96 16.03
N PHE A 127 -4.83 -2.91 16.42
CA PHE A 127 -3.38 -2.73 16.31
C PHE A 127 -2.84 -3.32 15.00
N HIS A 128 -3.38 -4.47 14.60
CA HIS A 128 -3.12 -5.13 13.33
C HIS A 128 -4.39 -5.19 12.50
N TYR A 129 -4.23 -5.12 11.19
CA TYR A 129 -5.33 -5.11 10.24
C TYR A 129 -5.29 -6.39 9.39
N PRO A 130 -6.44 -6.89 8.93
CA PRO A 130 -6.49 -8.01 8.01
C PRO A 130 -5.79 -7.69 6.69
N ASP A 131 -5.28 -8.72 6.02
CA ASP A 131 -4.75 -8.58 4.68
C ASP A 131 -5.78 -8.02 3.69
N LYS A 132 -5.24 -7.37 2.66
CA LYS A 132 -5.98 -6.84 1.52
C LYS A 132 -6.02 -7.88 0.41
N LEU A 133 -7.10 -7.85 -0.38
CA LEU A 133 -7.22 -8.61 -1.63
C LEU A 133 -6.92 -7.73 -2.85
N TRP A 134 -6.28 -6.59 -2.64
CA TRP A 134 -5.80 -5.68 -3.67
C TRP A 134 -4.39 -5.23 -3.35
N THR A 135 -3.65 -4.86 -4.39
CA THR A 135 -2.30 -4.32 -4.28
C THR A 135 -2.12 -3.14 -5.23
N PHE A 136 -1.22 -2.24 -4.87
CA PHE A 136 -0.98 -0.99 -5.57
C PHE A 136 0.52 -0.72 -5.62
N ASP A 137 1.04 -0.36 -6.80
CA ASP A 137 2.40 0.13 -6.98
C ASP A 137 2.43 1.11 -8.15
N GLU A 138 3.09 2.26 -7.97
CA GLU A 138 3.29 3.28 -9.02
C GLU A 138 2.06 3.67 -9.87
N GLY A 139 0.85 3.67 -9.30
CA GLY A 139 -0.38 4.01 -10.04
C GLY A 139 -1.09 2.81 -10.68
N ILE A 140 -0.54 1.61 -10.55
CA ILE A 140 -1.15 0.36 -11.01
C ILE A 140 -1.85 -0.32 -9.83
N LEU A 141 -3.14 -0.59 -10.00
CA LEU A 141 -3.99 -1.27 -9.02
C LEU A 141 -4.38 -2.65 -9.53
N ILE A 142 -4.16 -3.70 -8.74
CA ILE A 142 -4.56 -5.06 -9.08
C ILE A 142 -5.55 -5.59 -8.04
N PHE A 143 -6.70 -6.09 -8.49
CA PHE A 143 -7.79 -6.54 -7.62
C PHE A 143 -8.81 -7.45 -8.33
N PRO A 144 -9.59 -8.28 -7.59
CA PRO A 144 -10.73 -9.00 -8.15
C PRO A 144 -11.94 -8.07 -8.28
N SER A 145 -12.24 -7.63 -9.49
CA SER A 145 -13.35 -6.72 -9.78
C SER A 145 -14.68 -7.46 -9.76
N ALA A 146 -15.60 -7.07 -8.87
CA ALA A 146 -16.96 -7.60 -8.87
C ALA A 146 -17.74 -7.20 -10.12
N LYS A 147 -17.47 -6.02 -10.70
CA LYS A 147 -18.12 -5.57 -11.92
C LYS A 147 -17.67 -6.38 -13.14
N LEU A 148 -16.38 -6.66 -13.26
CA LEU A 148 -15.81 -7.38 -14.41
C LEU A 148 -15.80 -8.91 -14.21
N GLN A 149 -16.12 -9.39 -13.01
CA GLN A 149 -16.10 -10.80 -12.63
C GLN A 149 -14.74 -11.51 -12.88
N ARG A 150 -13.65 -10.77 -12.67
CA ARG A 150 -12.27 -11.26 -12.87
C ARG A 150 -11.26 -10.44 -12.10
N TYR A 151 -10.03 -10.94 -11.99
CA TYR A 151 -8.89 -10.12 -11.59
C TYR A 151 -8.59 -9.10 -12.71
N ALA A 152 -8.46 -7.84 -12.31
CA ALA A 152 -8.25 -6.70 -13.19
C ALA A 152 -6.97 -5.98 -12.78
N LEU A 153 -6.25 -5.50 -13.78
CA LEU A 153 -5.14 -4.55 -13.63
C LEU A 153 -5.65 -3.20 -14.10
N TYR A 154 -5.66 -2.20 -13.22
CA TYR A 154 -6.18 -0.87 -13.51
C TYR A 154 -5.07 0.17 -13.39
N ASP A 155 -4.79 0.88 -14.48
CA ASP A 155 -3.87 2.01 -14.51
C ASP A 155 -4.64 3.30 -14.20
N LEU A 156 -4.39 3.87 -13.02
CA LEU A 156 -5.08 5.07 -12.55
C LEU A 156 -4.73 6.32 -13.37
N ALA A 157 -3.57 6.34 -14.03
CA ALA A 157 -3.15 7.51 -14.82
C ALA A 157 -3.91 7.59 -16.15
N SER A 158 -4.09 6.44 -16.82
CA SER A 158 -4.75 6.36 -18.13
C SER A 158 -6.23 6.00 -18.05
N GLY A 159 -6.69 5.42 -16.95
CA GLY A 159 -8.03 4.86 -16.81
C GLY A 159 -8.21 3.53 -17.56
N VAL A 160 -7.12 2.95 -18.10
CA VAL A 160 -7.17 1.70 -18.87
C VAL A 160 -7.18 0.49 -17.93
N VAL A 161 -8.06 -0.47 -18.23
CA VAL A 161 -8.12 -1.75 -17.53
C VAL A 161 -7.54 -2.85 -18.41
N GLY A 162 -6.48 -3.48 -17.92
CA GLY A 162 -5.81 -4.63 -18.53
C GLY A 162 -6.21 -5.97 -17.89
N ASP A 163 -5.70 -7.03 -18.50
CA ASP A 163 -5.96 -8.42 -18.11
C ASP A 163 -4.79 -9.02 -17.32
N ILE A 164 -5.12 -9.94 -16.42
CA ILE A 164 -4.15 -10.68 -15.61
C ILE A 164 -4.22 -12.15 -16.01
N SER A 165 -3.06 -12.74 -16.28
CA SER A 165 -2.87 -14.13 -16.72
C SER A 165 -3.06 -15.16 -15.59
N PHE A 166 -3.39 -14.70 -14.39
CA PHE A 166 -3.66 -15.54 -13.23
C PHE A 166 -4.96 -16.34 -13.44
N GLN A 167 -4.87 -17.66 -13.34
CA GLN A 167 -6.00 -18.58 -13.39
C GLN A 167 -6.48 -18.89 -11.96
N PRO A 168 -7.56 -18.25 -11.46
CA PRO A 168 -7.96 -18.40 -10.06
C PRO A 168 -8.80 -19.65 -9.76
N VAL A 169 -9.36 -20.30 -10.79
CA VAL A 169 -10.22 -21.47 -10.60
C VAL A 169 -9.41 -22.61 -9.99
N GLY A 170 -9.94 -23.24 -8.95
CA GLY A 170 -9.24 -24.28 -8.19
C GLY A 170 -8.27 -23.76 -7.12
N LYS A 171 -8.11 -22.44 -7.00
CA LYS A 171 -7.20 -21.79 -6.06
C LYS A 171 -7.96 -20.99 -5.01
N ILE A 172 -7.46 -20.96 -3.79
CA ILE A 172 -7.88 -20.04 -2.73
C ILE A 172 -6.74 -19.05 -2.55
N VAL A 173 -6.99 -17.80 -2.93
CA VAL A 173 -6.00 -16.72 -2.79
C VAL A 173 -5.82 -16.40 -1.30
N ARG A 174 -4.56 -16.24 -0.91
CA ARG A 174 -4.14 -15.87 0.45
C ARG A 174 -3.74 -14.40 0.50
N ARG A 175 -2.94 -13.94 -0.48
CA ARG A 175 -2.51 -12.54 -0.65
C ARG A 175 -2.16 -12.25 -2.11
N ILE A 176 -2.19 -10.96 -2.46
CA ILE A 176 -1.60 -10.45 -3.70
C ILE A 176 -0.71 -9.25 -3.40
N ARG A 177 0.45 -9.17 -4.06
CA ARG A 177 1.46 -8.13 -3.83
C ARG A 177 2.08 -7.72 -5.16
N LEU A 178 2.13 -6.42 -5.43
CA LEU A 178 2.82 -5.84 -6.56
C LEU A 178 3.95 -4.96 -6.00
N LYS A 179 5.15 -5.14 -6.54
CA LYS A 179 6.30 -4.29 -6.27
C LYS A 179 7.29 -4.40 -7.42
N GLU A 180 7.85 -3.28 -7.86
CA GLU A 180 8.89 -3.24 -8.90
C GLU A 180 8.42 -3.98 -10.17
N LYS A 181 7.15 -3.81 -10.54
CA LYS A 181 6.49 -4.44 -11.70
C LYS A 181 6.45 -5.97 -11.67
N VAL A 182 6.68 -6.59 -10.51
CA VAL A 182 6.48 -8.04 -10.31
C VAL A 182 5.25 -8.24 -9.43
N LEU A 183 4.23 -8.92 -9.95
CA LEU A 183 3.06 -9.34 -9.20
C LEU A 183 3.31 -10.73 -8.62
N ILE A 184 3.14 -10.90 -7.32
CA ILE A 184 3.09 -12.20 -6.65
C ILE A 184 1.68 -12.46 -6.14
N VAL A 185 1.13 -13.62 -6.51
CA VAL A 185 -0.11 -14.17 -5.97
C VAL A 185 0.24 -15.37 -5.10
N GLU A 186 -0.06 -15.27 -3.82
CA GLU A 186 0.09 -16.35 -2.84
C GLU A 186 -1.24 -17.06 -2.69
N TRP A 187 -1.25 -18.38 -2.86
CA TRP A 187 -2.49 -19.15 -2.92
C TRP A 187 -2.29 -20.57 -2.39
N CYS A 188 -3.41 -21.26 -2.16
CA CYS A 188 -3.42 -22.68 -1.84
C CYS A 188 -4.51 -23.40 -2.64
N GLU A 189 -4.38 -24.72 -2.74
CA GLU A 189 -5.35 -25.54 -3.44
C GLU A 189 -6.74 -25.46 -2.79
N LYS A 190 -7.80 -25.64 -3.58
CA LYS A 190 -9.17 -25.71 -3.05
C LYS A 190 -9.41 -26.94 -2.18
N ASP A 191 -8.75 -28.05 -2.50
CA ASP A 191 -8.98 -29.35 -1.88
C ASP A 191 -7.87 -29.63 -0.86
N ALA A 192 -8.25 -30.22 0.27
CA ALA A 192 -7.30 -30.61 1.30
C ALA A 192 -6.36 -31.70 0.78
N TYR A 193 -5.07 -31.56 1.07
CA TYR A 193 -4.02 -32.51 0.72
C TYR A 193 -3.89 -33.63 1.76
N HIS A 194 -3.92 -33.28 3.05
CA HIS A 194 -3.77 -34.25 4.13
C HIS A 194 -4.51 -33.79 5.39
N GLN A 195 -4.91 -34.73 6.24
CA GLN A 195 -5.50 -34.43 7.53
C GLN A 195 -4.39 -34.30 8.59
N LEU A 196 -4.38 -33.19 9.32
CA LEU A 196 -3.37 -32.94 10.36
C LEU A 196 -3.77 -33.56 11.71
N ASN A 197 -5.06 -33.46 12.02
CA ASN A 197 -5.72 -34.06 13.17
C ASN A 197 -7.23 -34.15 12.89
N GLU A 198 -8.03 -34.57 13.87
CA GLU A 198 -9.49 -34.73 13.72
C GLU A 198 -10.20 -33.45 13.25
N ASN A 199 -9.64 -32.27 13.54
CA ASN A 199 -10.29 -30.97 13.31
C ASN A 199 -9.63 -30.13 12.21
N GLU A 200 -8.40 -30.44 11.79
CA GLU A 200 -7.63 -29.62 10.86
C GLU A 200 -7.16 -30.41 9.64
N THR A 201 -7.33 -29.80 8.47
CA THR A 201 -6.79 -30.28 7.20
C THR A 201 -5.76 -29.29 6.64
N VAL A 202 -4.83 -29.80 5.86
CA VAL A 202 -3.69 -29.07 5.32
C VAL A 202 -3.85 -28.92 3.81
N PHE A 203 -3.57 -27.73 3.30
CA PHE A 203 -3.66 -27.40 1.87
C PHE A 203 -2.26 -27.09 1.35
N ARG A 204 -1.89 -27.58 0.15
CA ARG A 204 -0.60 -27.20 -0.45
C ARG A 204 -0.64 -25.71 -0.80
N HIS A 205 0.43 -25.01 -0.44
CA HIS A 205 0.55 -23.57 -0.62
C HIS A 205 1.67 -23.25 -1.61
N PHE A 206 1.38 -22.29 -2.50
CA PHE A 206 2.24 -21.85 -3.58
C PHE A 206 2.28 -20.33 -3.65
N ALA A 207 3.32 -19.83 -4.31
CA ALA A 207 3.36 -18.46 -4.80
C ALA A 207 3.65 -18.50 -6.30
N THR A 208 2.94 -17.65 -7.04
CA THR A 208 3.13 -17.49 -8.49
C THR A 208 3.48 -16.04 -8.77
N ALA A 209 4.59 -15.82 -9.48
CA ALA A 209 5.07 -14.51 -9.88
C ALA A 209 4.74 -14.22 -11.36
N TYR A 210 4.44 -12.97 -11.66
CA TYR A 210 4.19 -12.45 -13.00
C TYR A 210 4.93 -11.13 -13.21
N ASP A 211 5.49 -10.95 -14.40
CA ASP A 211 6.06 -9.68 -14.83
C ASP A 211 4.99 -8.81 -15.47
N LEU A 212 4.94 -7.52 -15.10
CA LEU A 212 4.08 -6.53 -15.73
C LEU A 212 4.82 -5.85 -16.86
N THR A 213 4.22 -5.89 -18.05
CA THR A 213 4.71 -5.21 -19.25
C THR A 213 3.61 -4.31 -19.80
N GLN A 214 4.03 -3.22 -20.41
CA GLN A 214 3.13 -2.32 -21.11
C GLN A 214 3.29 -2.55 -22.61
N ASP A 215 2.18 -2.67 -23.32
CA ASP A 215 2.19 -2.80 -24.78
C ASP A 215 2.33 -1.42 -25.47
N GLU A 216 2.43 -1.43 -26.81
CA GLU A 216 2.54 -0.20 -27.61
C GLU A 216 1.31 0.70 -27.50
N SER A 217 0.15 0.14 -27.14
CA SER A 217 -1.10 0.90 -26.93
C SER A 217 -1.19 1.54 -25.54
N GLY A 218 -0.23 1.26 -24.65
CA GLY A 218 -0.22 1.72 -23.27
C GLY A 218 -1.00 0.82 -22.32
N SER A 219 -1.57 -0.29 -22.79
CA SER A 219 -2.27 -1.27 -21.96
C SER A 219 -1.26 -2.18 -21.24
N TRP A 220 -1.57 -2.50 -19.99
CA TRP A 220 -0.73 -3.37 -19.18
C TRP A 220 -1.18 -4.82 -19.28
N THR A 221 -0.22 -5.72 -19.38
CA THR A 221 -0.45 -7.16 -19.35
C THR A 221 0.52 -7.83 -18.39
N THR A 222 0.18 -9.04 -17.96
CA THR A 222 1.02 -9.84 -17.06
C THR A 222 1.55 -11.08 -17.77
N HIS A 223 2.82 -11.38 -17.64
CA HIS A 223 3.43 -12.60 -18.14
C HIS A 223 3.83 -13.51 -16.99
N PHE A 224 3.48 -14.80 -17.07
CA PHE A 224 3.91 -15.76 -16.06
C PHE A 224 5.43 -15.80 -15.98
N ARG A 225 5.97 -15.66 -14.77
CA ARG A 225 7.41 -15.70 -14.51
C ARG A 225 7.82 -17.02 -13.89
N ASN A 226 7.19 -17.37 -12.76
CA ASN A 226 7.63 -18.45 -11.88
C ASN A 226 6.50 -18.96 -10.99
N GLU A 227 6.55 -20.23 -10.60
CA GLU A 227 5.76 -20.78 -9.51
C GLU A 227 6.61 -21.65 -8.58
N TRP A 228 6.42 -21.52 -7.26
CA TRP A 228 7.11 -22.34 -6.28
C TRP A 228 6.24 -22.69 -5.09
N ARG A 229 6.57 -23.81 -4.44
CA ARG A 229 5.95 -24.22 -3.18
C ARG A 229 6.51 -23.39 -2.03
N ILE A 230 5.64 -22.75 -1.26
CA ILE A 230 6.05 -21.89 -0.14
C ILE A 230 6.10 -22.62 1.20
N HIS A 231 5.41 -23.77 1.33
CA HIS A 231 5.42 -24.59 2.54
C HIS A 231 5.52 -26.08 2.21
N PHE A 232 6.46 -26.81 2.85
CA PHE A 232 6.81 -28.20 2.49
C PHE A 232 5.72 -29.24 2.77
N LEU A 233 4.79 -28.99 3.70
CA LEU A 233 3.60 -29.83 3.93
C LEU A 233 2.30 -29.12 3.53
N GLY A 234 2.35 -27.82 3.22
CA GLY A 234 1.16 -26.98 3.20
C GLY A 234 0.76 -26.46 4.59
N MET A 235 -0.27 -25.63 4.68
CA MET A 235 -0.75 -25.03 5.92
C MET A 235 -2.28 -25.20 6.03
N PRO A 236 -2.85 -25.27 7.25
CA PRO A 236 -4.29 -25.20 7.44
C PRO A 236 -4.86 -23.82 7.11
N LEU A 237 -6.15 -23.80 6.78
CA LEU A 237 -6.95 -22.58 6.62
C LEU A 237 -7.65 -22.26 7.93
N ASN A 238 -6.89 -21.72 8.89
CA ASN A 238 -7.39 -21.37 10.21
C ASN A 238 -6.93 -19.96 10.63
N SER A 239 -7.38 -19.55 11.82
CA SER A 239 -7.00 -18.29 12.44
C SER A 239 -5.81 -18.43 13.39
N ARG A 240 -4.96 -19.46 13.30
CA ARG A 240 -3.79 -19.66 14.17
C ARG A 240 -2.46 -19.69 13.42
N ASP A 241 -2.38 -20.41 12.31
CA ASP A 241 -1.20 -20.41 11.44
C ASP A 241 -1.03 -19.06 10.76
N ARG A 242 0.20 -18.59 10.67
CA ARG A 242 0.55 -17.31 10.07
C ARG A 242 1.75 -17.46 9.16
N PHE A 243 1.75 -16.64 8.13
CA PHE A 243 2.97 -16.35 7.41
C PHE A 243 3.01 -14.87 6.99
N TYR A 244 4.21 -14.35 6.90
CA TYR A 244 4.51 -12.99 6.45
C TYR A 244 5.43 -13.09 5.24
N SER A 245 5.15 -12.28 4.24
CA SER A 245 5.87 -12.32 2.98
C SER A 245 6.17 -10.93 2.47
N THR A 246 7.25 -10.82 1.71
CA THR A 246 7.68 -9.61 1.03
C THR A 246 8.51 -10.00 -0.19
N HIS A 247 8.59 -9.14 -1.20
CA HIS A 247 9.42 -9.39 -2.38
C HIS A 247 10.02 -8.11 -2.96
N SER A 248 11.00 -8.28 -3.85
CA SER A 248 11.45 -7.33 -4.88
C SER A 248 11.21 -7.95 -6.26
N ALA A 249 11.78 -7.37 -7.31
CA ALA A 249 11.81 -8.00 -8.62
C ALA A 249 12.68 -9.30 -8.66
N THR A 250 13.56 -9.51 -7.69
CA THR A 250 14.56 -10.59 -7.71
C THR A 250 14.50 -11.52 -6.52
N HIS A 251 13.95 -11.09 -5.38
CA HIS A 251 13.92 -11.88 -4.16
C HIS A 251 12.50 -12.01 -3.60
N TYR A 252 12.22 -13.14 -2.97
CA TYR A 252 11.00 -13.37 -2.19
C TYR A 252 11.39 -13.92 -0.83
N ALA A 253 10.82 -13.36 0.25
CA ALA A 253 11.05 -13.83 1.61
C ALA A 253 9.72 -14.24 2.25
N LEU A 254 9.75 -15.33 3.02
CA LEU A 254 8.60 -15.85 3.76
C LEU A 254 9.02 -16.25 5.17
N TYR A 255 8.40 -15.62 6.16
CA TYR A 255 8.44 -16.03 7.54
C TYR A 255 7.16 -16.79 7.89
N ILE A 256 7.27 -17.92 8.57
CA ILE A 256 6.16 -18.77 9.01
C ILE A 256 6.16 -18.83 10.53
N TRP A 257 4.97 -18.78 11.10
CA TRP A 257 4.69 -19.01 12.51
C TRP A 257 3.51 -19.96 12.64
N GLN A 258 3.73 -21.11 13.26
CA GLN A 258 2.68 -22.11 13.49
C GLN A 258 2.65 -22.45 14.98
N PRO A 259 1.47 -22.43 15.62
CA PRO A 259 1.39 -22.88 17.00
C PRO A 259 1.80 -24.35 17.07
N ASN A 260 2.40 -24.75 18.20
CA ASN A 260 2.57 -26.17 18.43
C ASN A 260 1.20 -26.83 18.65
N ARG A 261 1.06 -28.04 18.13
CA ARG A 261 -0.17 -28.85 18.20
C ARG A 261 0.01 -30.06 19.11
N SER A 262 1.08 -30.10 19.90
CA SER A 262 1.26 -31.13 20.91
C SER A 262 0.11 -31.07 21.92
N ALA A 263 -0.51 -32.22 22.18
CA ALA A 263 -1.64 -32.34 23.10
C ALA A 263 -1.27 -31.94 24.55
N TRP A 264 0.03 -31.86 24.84
CA TRP A 264 0.60 -31.54 26.14
C TRP A 264 0.86 -30.04 26.32
N GLY A 265 0.77 -29.22 25.27
CA GLY A 265 0.75 -27.75 25.37
C GLY A 265 2.04 -27.08 25.84
N GLU A 266 3.13 -27.83 26.00
CA GLU A 266 4.40 -27.33 26.58
C GLU A 266 5.36 -26.72 25.56
N ASP A 267 5.08 -26.86 24.27
CA ASP A 267 6.05 -26.54 23.23
C ASP A 267 5.84 -25.16 22.59
N GLU A 268 6.95 -24.50 22.34
CA GLU A 268 6.98 -23.22 21.63
C GLU A 268 6.52 -23.34 20.16
N PRO A 269 6.03 -22.24 19.55
CA PRO A 269 5.67 -22.21 18.13
C PRO A 269 6.82 -22.63 17.21
N ILE A 270 6.43 -23.29 16.12
CA ILE A 270 7.33 -23.63 15.01
C ILE A 270 7.49 -22.38 14.14
N GLU A 271 8.73 -21.95 13.99
CA GLU A 271 9.08 -20.74 13.26
C GLU A 271 10.19 -21.02 12.26
N ALA A 272 10.07 -20.45 11.07
CA ALA A 272 11.07 -20.54 10.02
C ALA A 272 11.04 -19.32 9.11
N LEU A 273 12.20 -18.92 8.59
CA LEU A 273 12.31 -17.95 7.50
C LEU A 273 12.99 -18.64 6.31
N ALA A 274 12.45 -18.41 5.13
CA ALA A 274 13.09 -18.83 3.89
C ALA A 274 13.14 -17.66 2.91
N ILE A 275 14.22 -17.62 2.14
CA ILE A 275 14.50 -16.57 1.15
C ILE A 275 14.77 -17.26 -0.18
N TRP A 276 14.07 -16.82 -1.21
CA TRP A 276 14.20 -17.30 -2.58
C TRP A 276 14.76 -16.20 -3.47
N ASP A 277 15.59 -16.62 -4.42
CA ASP A 277 15.87 -15.88 -5.64
C ASP A 277 14.81 -16.30 -6.66
N ILE A 278 14.08 -15.30 -7.16
CA ILE A 278 13.01 -15.43 -8.15
C ILE A 278 13.38 -14.71 -9.46
N SER A 279 14.64 -14.34 -9.63
CA SER A 279 15.12 -13.55 -10.77
C SER A 279 15.07 -14.33 -12.09
N SER A 280 15.40 -15.61 -12.07
CA SER A 280 15.38 -16.49 -13.25
C SER A 280 13.97 -17.01 -13.51
N PRO A 281 13.35 -16.75 -14.68
CA PRO A 281 12.04 -17.27 -15.03
C PRO A 281 12.10 -18.79 -15.31
N SER A 282 10.99 -19.49 -15.08
CA SER A 282 10.84 -20.90 -15.41
C SER A 282 9.38 -21.24 -15.65
N PRO A 283 9.05 -21.98 -16.74
CA PRO A 283 7.68 -22.42 -17.02
C PRO A 283 7.19 -23.54 -16.10
N TYR A 284 8.07 -24.12 -15.28
CA TYR A 284 7.72 -25.25 -14.42
C TYR A 284 6.75 -24.84 -13.31
N GLN A 285 5.62 -25.55 -13.21
CA GLN A 285 4.57 -25.31 -12.22
C GLN A 285 4.49 -26.52 -11.26
N PRO A 286 5.03 -26.42 -10.03
CA PRO A 286 4.97 -27.50 -9.06
C PRO A 286 3.55 -27.84 -8.59
N SER A 287 2.56 -26.97 -8.83
CA SER A 287 1.15 -27.32 -8.59
C SER A 287 0.62 -28.38 -9.57
N GLU A 288 1.17 -28.42 -10.79
CA GLU A 288 0.77 -29.37 -11.86
C GLU A 288 1.60 -30.67 -11.83
N ASP A 289 2.79 -30.66 -11.22
CA ASP A 289 3.64 -31.84 -11.03
C ASP A 289 3.78 -32.22 -9.55
N THR A 290 2.83 -33.03 -9.07
CA THR A 290 2.84 -33.53 -7.68
C THR A 290 4.01 -34.46 -7.38
N THR A 291 4.61 -35.07 -8.41
CA THR A 291 5.71 -36.03 -8.26
C THR A 291 7.09 -35.38 -8.26
N GLY A 292 7.19 -34.15 -8.76
CA GLY A 292 8.45 -33.43 -8.95
C GLY A 292 9.38 -34.04 -10.00
N LYS A 293 8.88 -34.96 -10.83
CA LYS A 293 9.68 -35.68 -11.83
C LYS A 293 10.20 -34.77 -12.94
N ASN A 294 9.46 -33.71 -13.24
CA ASN A 294 9.78 -32.75 -14.29
C ASN A 294 10.47 -31.49 -13.75
N LYS A 295 10.88 -31.49 -12.47
CA LYS A 295 11.57 -30.36 -11.85
C LYS A 295 12.87 -30.08 -12.61
N PRO A 296 13.07 -28.84 -13.11
CA PRO A 296 14.33 -28.43 -13.73
C PRO A 296 15.52 -28.62 -12.79
N SER A 297 16.72 -28.80 -13.34
CA SER A 297 17.95 -28.88 -12.54
C SER A 297 18.13 -27.63 -11.68
N GLU A 298 18.46 -27.80 -10.40
CA GLU A 298 18.50 -26.72 -9.39
C GLU A 298 19.49 -25.58 -9.71
N THR A 299 20.37 -25.75 -10.69
CA THR A 299 21.47 -24.84 -11.00
C THR A 299 21.20 -23.85 -12.15
N ALA A 300 20.10 -23.98 -12.91
CA ALA A 300 19.95 -23.21 -14.15
C ALA A 300 18.71 -22.29 -14.23
N GLU A 301 17.52 -22.75 -13.82
CA GLU A 301 16.26 -22.05 -14.12
C GLU A 301 15.27 -22.05 -12.95
N GLY A 302 14.56 -20.93 -12.79
CA GLY A 302 13.44 -20.80 -11.86
C GLY A 302 13.79 -20.41 -10.41
N PRO A 303 12.79 -20.46 -9.51
CA PRO A 303 12.95 -20.05 -8.13
C PRO A 303 13.86 -20.98 -7.35
N ARG A 304 14.86 -20.43 -6.67
CA ARG A 304 15.80 -21.19 -5.83
C ARG A 304 15.86 -20.64 -4.42
N VAL A 305 15.97 -21.52 -3.43
CA VAL A 305 16.12 -21.10 -2.03
C VAL A 305 17.56 -20.66 -1.82
N LEU A 306 17.77 -19.39 -1.48
CA LEU A 306 19.08 -18.86 -1.13
C LEU A 306 19.46 -19.24 0.30
N LYS A 307 18.50 -19.14 1.22
CA LYS A 307 18.75 -19.37 2.64
C LYS A 307 17.50 -19.82 3.38
N ARG A 308 17.70 -20.68 4.38
CA ARG A 308 16.70 -21.09 5.36
C ARG A 308 17.24 -20.80 6.74
N PHE A 309 16.40 -20.25 7.59
CA PHE A 309 16.68 -19.99 8.99
C PHE A 309 15.72 -20.86 9.81
N SER A 310 16.31 -21.70 10.63
CA SER A 310 15.63 -22.47 11.67
C SER A 310 15.24 -21.58 12.84
N PHE A 311 14.42 -22.08 13.75
CA PHE A 311 14.11 -21.35 15.00
C PHE A 311 15.36 -21.00 15.82
N ALA A 312 16.44 -21.80 15.74
CA ALA A 312 17.70 -21.51 16.42
C ALA A 312 18.42 -20.32 15.78
N ASP A 313 18.38 -20.21 14.45
CA ASP A 313 18.93 -19.04 13.75
C ASP A 313 18.11 -17.78 14.06
N LEU A 314 16.78 -17.89 14.06
CA LEU A 314 15.89 -16.78 14.43
C LEU A 314 16.16 -16.29 15.86
N ASP A 315 16.48 -17.22 16.78
CA ASP A 315 16.85 -16.90 18.16
C ASP A 315 18.22 -16.23 18.26
N PHE A 316 19.21 -16.72 17.49
CA PHE A 316 20.53 -16.08 17.38
C PHE A 316 20.41 -14.62 16.91
N TYR A 317 19.54 -14.35 15.94
CA TYR A 317 19.25 -12.98 15.47
C TYR A 317 18.24 -12.24 16.36
N LYS A 318 17.75 -12.81 17.45
CA LYS A 318 16.77 -12.21 18.38
C LYS A 318 15.53 -11.65 17.66
N ILE A 319 15.03 -12.38 16.66
CA ILE A 319 13.82 -12.05 15.89
C ILE A 319 12.77 -13.17 15.98
N ARG A 320 13.02 -14.15 16.85
CA ARG A 320 12.07 -15.23 17.11
C ARG A 320 10.88 -14.67 17.89
N GLN A 321 9.67 -14.96 17.42
CA GLN A 321 8.43 -14.34 17.87
C GLN A 321 7.79 -15.08 19.05
N ARG A 322 7.97 -16.41 19.13
CA ARG A 322 7.47 -17.26 20.22
C ARG A 322 5.96 -17.05 20.46
N ALA A 323 5.48 -17.22 21.69
CA ALA A 323 4.06 -17.10 22.05
C ALA A 323 3.53 -15.66 22.05
N SER A 324 4.43 -14.68 22.17
CA SER A 324 4.11 -13.24 22.25
C SER A 324 4.74 -12.50 21.06
N PRO A 325 4.27 -12.75 19.82
CA PRO A 325 4.84 -12.14 18.63
C PRO A 325 4.87 -10.61 18.74
N THR A 326 5.70 -9.92 17.99
CA THR A 326 5.72 -8.45 17.80
C THR A 326 5.85 -8.08 16.33
N LEU A 327 6.08 -9.06 15.45
CA LEU A 327 6.21 -8.87 14.00
C LEU A 327 4.98 -8.17 13.41
N ARG A 328 5.19 -6.99 12.84
CA ARG A 328 4.18 -6.24 12.09
C ARG A 328 4.22 -6.63 10.61
N GLU A 329 5.41 -6.59 10.02
CA GLU A 329 5.60 -6.85 8.60
C GLU A 329 7.05 -7.24 8.28
N LEU A 330 7.25 -7.78 7.09
CA LEU A 330 8.58 -7.97 6.51
C LEU A 330 8.84 -6.91 5.44
N ARG A 331 10.08 -6.43 5.38
CA ARG A 331 10.60 -5.63 4.26
C ARG A 331 11.87 -6.27 3.73
N LEU A 332 12.30 -5.87 2.54
CA LEU A 332 13.57 -6.32 1.97
C LEU A 332 14.17 -5.25 1.06
N ASP A 333 15.48 -5.34 0.89
CA ASP A 333 16.27 -4.67 -0.14
C ASP A 333 17.11 -5.70 -0.91
N GLU A 334 18.19 -5.28 -1.59
CA GLU A 334 18.99 -6.19 -2.40
C GLU A 334 19.80 -7.20 -1.58
N ASN A 335 19.96 -7.00 -0.26
CA ASN A 335 20.89 -7.79 0.55
C ASN A 335 20.29 -8.33 1.86
N HIS A 336 19.21 -7.73 2.38
CA HIS A 336 18.69 -8.01 3.70
C HIS A 336 17.17 -8.22 3.71
N VAL A 337 16.72 -9.12 4.58
CA VAL A 337 15.32 -9.18 5.04
C VAL A 337 15.23 -8.44 6.36
N TYR A 338 14.25 -7.57 6.48
CA TYR A 338 13.99 -6.76 7.65
C TYR A 338 12.72 -7.21 8.36
N PHE A 339 12.85 -7.54 9.63
CA PHE A 339 11.74 -7.78 10.55
C PHE A 339 11.37 -6.45 11.17
N VAL A 340 10.17 -5.96 10.85
CA VAL A 340 9.61 -4.78 11.50
C VAL A 340 8.74 -5.25 12.65
N GLU A 341 9.21 -5.01 13.86
CA GLU A 341 8.57 -5.41 15.11
C GLU A 341 7.94 -4.18 15.78
N GLU A 342 6.79 -4.39 16.40
CA GLU A 342 6.02 -3.33 17.03
C GLU A 342 5.35 -3.83 18.31
N ASP A 343 5.49 -3.05 19.38
CA ASP A 343 4.92 -3.35 20.69
C ASP A 343 4.44 -2.06 21.39
N HIS A 344 3.43 -2.16 22.25
CA HIS A 344 2.79 -1.00 22.83
C HIS A 344 2.26 -1.28 24.24
N ARG A 345 2.42 -0.31 25.16
CA ARG A 345 1.97 -0.36 26.58
C ARG A 345 0.49 -0.69 26.83
N TRP A 346 -0.36 -0.69 25.80
CA TRP A 346 -1.81 -0.89 25.90
C TRP A 346 -2.27 -2.12 25.13
N LEU A 347 -1.35 -3.00 24.70
CA LEU A 347 -1.73 -4.22 24.02
C LEU A 347 -2.37 -5.21 24.98
N VAL A 348 -3.54 -5.69 24.58
CA VAL A 348 -4.29 -6.76 25.26
C VAL A 348 -4.64 -7.83 24.23
N GLY A 349 -4.70 -9.09 24.67
CA GLY A 349 -5.07 -10.22 23.83
C GLY A 349 -4.29 -11.49 24.14
N GLU A 350 -4.71 -12.59 23.53
CA GLU A 350 -4.14 -13.95 23.70
C GLU A 350 -2.65 -14.01 23.38
N GLN A 351 -2.17 -13.15 22.48
CA GLN A 351 -0.80 -13.14 21.98
C GLN A 351 0.01 -11.91 22.45
N SER A 352 -0.48 -11.19 23.45
CA SER A 352 0.21 -10.04 24.05
C SER A 352 1.25 -10.47 25.07
N SER A 353 2.38 -9.73 25.12
CA SER A 353 3.41 -9.97 26.13
C SER A 353 2.86 -9.65 27.54
N PRO A 354 3.21 -10.45 28.57
CA PRO A 354 2.94 -10.09 29.97
C PRO A 354 3.84 -8.94 30.45
N SER A 355 4.96 -8.70 29.76
CA SER A 355 5.88 -7.60 30.02
C SER A 355 5.82 -6.63 28.83
N LEU A 356 4.91 -5.67 28.92
CA LEU A 356 4.73 -4.63 27.90
C LEU A 356 5.76 -3.51 28.09
N PRO A 357 6.19 -2.84 27.00
CA PRO A 357 7.07 -1.69 27.09
C PRO A 357 6.38 -0.52 27.80
N ARG A 358 7.17 0.42 28.33
CA ARG A 358 6.61 1.62 29.01
C ARG A 358 5.88 2.53 28.05
N LEU A 359 6.38 2.62 26.82
CA LEU A 359 5.83 3.44 25.74
C LEU A 359 5.74 2.62 24.44
N HIS A 360 5.29 3.25 23.37
CA HIS A 360 5.26 2.63 22.05
C HIS A 360 6.70 2.39 21.56
N LYS A 361 6.97 1.16 21.10
CA LYS A 361 8.26 0.72 20.59
C LYS A 361 8.10 0.14 19.19
N VAL A 362 8.96 0.60 18.28
CA VAL A 362 9.08 0.09 16.93
C VAL A 362 10.54 -0.27 16.69
N LYS A 363 10.79 -1.50 16.29
CA LYS A 363 12.13 -2.02 16.04
C LYS A 363 12.23 -2.60 14.65
N THR A 364 13.40 -2.50 14.06
CA THR A 364 13.71 -3.13 12.77
C THR A 364 15.02 -3.89 12.90
N VAL A 365 14.98 -5.19 12.56
CA VAL A 365 16.17 -6.05 12.53
C VAL A 365 16.37 -6.59 11.13
N GLY A 366 17.49 -6.24 10.51
CA GLY A 366 17.90 -6.70 9.19
C GLY A 366 18.84 -7.89 9.26
N ILE A 367 18.55 -8.94 8.50
CA ILE A 367 19.37 -10.15 8.40
C ILE A 367 19.81 -10.34 6.95
N PRO A 368 21.11 -10.56 6.69
CA PRO A 368 21.62 -10.68 5.33
C PRO A 368 21.23 -12.02 4.69
N PHE A 369 20.98 -11.96 3.37
CA PHE A 369 20.78 -13.14 2.54
C PHE A 369 22.03 -14.03 2.51
N ALA A 370 23.21 -13.41 2.53
CA ALA A 370 24.51 -14.06 2.52
C ALA A 370 25.30 -13.78 3.82
N ALA A 371 26.62 -13.89 3.79
CA ALA A 371 27.48 -13.43 4.89
C ALA A 371 27.44 -11.89 4.95
N GLY A 372 27.22 -11.33 6.14
CA GLY A 372 27.15 -9.88 6.31
C GLY A 372 26.73 -9.47 7.73
N PRO A 373 26.73 -8.16 8.01
CA PRO A 373 26.28 -7.65 9.29
C PRO A 373 24.77 -7.79 9.45
N ARG A 374 24.36 -8.07 10.69
CA ARG A 374 22.99 -7.83 11.17
C ARG A 374 22.82 -6.32 11.35
N TRP A 375 21.70 -5.80 10.88
CA TRP A 375 21.28 -4.43 11.16
C TRP A 375 20.26 -4.41 12.28
N GLU A 376 20.33 -3.42 13.14
CA GLU A 376 19.30 -3.16 14.13
C GLU A 376 19.11 -1.66 14.25
N ASP A 377 17.86 -1.24 14.20
CA ASP A 377 17.47 0.14 14.44
C ASP A 377 16.17 0.12 15.25
N GLU A 378 16.09 1.01 16.23
CA GLU A 378 14.94 1.13 17.11
C GLU A 378 14.49 2.59 17.14
N CYS A 379 13.18 2.76 17.14
CA CYS A 379 12.55 4.03 17.41
C CYS A 379 11.52 3.78 18.52
N GLY A 380 11.54 4.60 19.55
CA GLY A 380 10.62 4.50 20.66
C GLY A 380 10.96 5.57 21.68
N ALA A 381 9.97 5.98 22.46
CA ALA A 381 10.16 6.97 23.52
C ALA A 381 10.81 6.37 24.78
N ASP A 382 11.47 5.21 24.68
CA ASP A 382 11.97 4.42 25.82
C ASP A 382 13.37 4.87 26.30
N GLY A 383 13.86 6.03 25.84
CA GLY A 383 15.26 6.43 25.96
C GLY A 383 15.61 7.60 26.89
N ASP A 384 14.66 8.45 27.30
CA ASP A 384 14.97 9.55 28.22
C ASP A 384 13.72 10.00 28.99
N MET A 385 13.91 10.63 30.15
CA MET A 385 12.82 11.27 30.92
C MET A 385 12.08 12.37 30.13
N ASN A 386 12.59 12.72 28.95
CA ASN A 386 11.94 13.57 27.96
C ASN A 386 11.33 12.67 26.89
N LEU A 387 10.02 12.78 26.66
CA LEU A 387 9.31 12.18 25.52
C LEU A 387 10.06 12.52 24.21
N SER A 388 10.96 11.64 23.78
CA SER A 388 11.83 11.91 22.63
C SER A 388 11.01 11.69 21.36
N PHE A 389 10.52 12.80 20.80
CA PHE A 389 9.98 12.80 19.45
C PHE A 389 11.11 12.46 18.48
N CYS A 390 10.87 11.49 17.61
CA CYS A 390 11.87 11.12 16.61
C CYS A 390 11.97 12.23 15.55
N GLU A 391 13.12 12.90 15.46
CA GLU A 391 13.37 13.99 14.49
C GLU A 391 13.63 13.48 13.06
N ARG A 392 13.57 12.16 12.82
CA ARG A 392 13.87 11.56 11.53
C ARG A 392 12.85 12.00 10.48
N GLY A 393 13.35 12.75 9.50
CA GLY A 393 12.56 13.20 8.36
C GLY A 393 12.16 12.06 7.42
N ILE A 394 11.22 12.37 6.51
CA ILE A 394 10.66 11.42 5.53
C ILE A 394 11.75 10.78 4.66
N ASP A 395 12.79 11.54 4.31
CA ASP A 395 13.90 11.08 3.45
C ASP A 395 14.75 9.98 4.11
N SER A 396 14.57 9.74 5.42
CA SER A 396 15.21 8.63 6.12
C SER A 396 14.46 7.30 5.98
N ARG A 397 13.33 7.24 5.25
CA ARG A 397 12.56 6.00 5.08
C ARG A 397 13.34 4.99 4.27
N HIS A 398 13.79 3.96 4.96
CA HIS A 398 14.46 2.81 4.37
C HIS A 398 13.94 1.55 5.06
N PRO A 399 13.90 0.39 4.38
CA PRO A 399 13.61 -0.90 5.02
C PRO A 399 14.45 -1.19 6.28
N ARG A 400 15.63 -0.58 6.40
CA ARG A 400 16.59 -0.77 7.50
C ARG A 400 16.33 0.10 8.73
N HIS A 401 15.51 1.13 8.60
CA HIS A 401 15.19 2.03 9.70
C HIS A 401 13.80 1.70 10.24
N ALA A 402 13.68 1.68 11.56
CA ALA A 402 12.41 1.58 12.25
C ALA A 402 11.46 2.67 11.75
N PRO A 403 10.20 2.35 11.40
CA PRO A 403 9.23 3.33 10.92
C PRO A 403 8.85 4.34 12.00
N CYS A 404 9.69 5.37 12.16
CA CYS A 404 9.54 6.44 13.15
C CYS A 404 8.26 7.26 12.99
N TRP A 405 7.66 7.25 11.79
CA TRP A 405 6.37 7.89 11.51
C TRP A 405 5.23 7.37 12.40
N ARG A 406 5.41 6.18 13.01
CA ARG A 406 4.52 5.65 14.06
C ARG A 406 4.48 6.51 15.33
N HIS A 407 5.53 7.29 15.61
CA HIS A 407 5.71 8.10 16.83
C HIS A 407 5.73 9.61 16.59
N GLU A 408 5.52 10.09 15.36
CA GLU A 408 5.70 11.51 15.02
C GLU A 408 4.89 12.45 15.95
N GLU A 409 3.73 12.01 16.47
CA GLU A 409 2.82 12.86 17.24
C GLU A 409 2.14 12.13 18.40
N PHE A 410 2.90 11.56 19.34
CA PHE A 410 2.30 10.99 20.57
C PHE A 410 1.39 12.05 21.27
N PRO A 411 0.16 11.72 21.66
CA PRO A 411 -0.43 10.39 21.85
C PRO A 411 -1.13 9.76 20.63
N TYR A 412 -1.07 10.38 19.44
CA TYR A 412 -1.63 9.80 18.23
C TYR A 412 -0.77 8.64 17.72
N LEU A 413 -1.44 7.55 17.36
CA LEU A 413 -0.84 6.43 16.66
C LEU A 413 -1.06 6.62 15.15
N THR A 414 0.01 6.83 14.39
CA THR A 414 -0.08 6.85 12.93
C THR A 414 -0.31 5.43 12.42
N ILE A 415 -1.49 5.09 11.92
CA ILE A 415 -1.85 3.74 11.46
C ILE A 415 -1.07 3.35 10.21
N THR A 416 -1.08 4.24 9.23
CA THR A 416 -0.51 4.03 7.89
C THR A 416 -0.18 5.38 7.27
N GLU A 417 0.63 5.33 6.23
CA GLU A 417 1.10 6.50 5.52
C GLU A 417 1.34 6.19 4.04
N ALA A 418 1.03 7.16 3.18
CA ALA A 418 1.41 7.18 1.78
C ALA A 418 2.20 8.47 1.51
N ALA A 419 3.26 8.39 0.70
CA ALA A 419 4.09 9.55 0.39
C ALA A 419 4.57 9.54 -1.06
N ASP A 420 4.47 10.69 -1.69
CA ASP A 420 5.16 11.04 -2.92
C ASP A 420 6.31 11.97 -2.55
N LEU A 421 7.47 11.38 -2.30
CA LEU A 421 8.68 12.09 -1.87
C LEU A 421 9.06 13.18 -2.87
N ALA A 422 8.86 12.89 -4.14
CA ALA A 422 9.35 13.71 -5.22
C ALA A 422 8.42 14.92 -5.48
N ALA A 423 7.12 14.78 -5.23
CA ALA A 423 6.19 15.91 -5.10
C ALA A 423 6.28 16.62 -3.72
N GLY A 424 6.79 15.92 -2.70
CA GLY A 424 6.77 16.37 -1.30
C GLY A 424 5.37 16.30 -0.67
N VAL A 425 4.49 15.43 -1.18
CA VAL A 425 3.13 15.22 -0.66
C VAL A 425 3.09 13.96 0.19
N ARG A 426 2.39 14.03 1.33
CA ARG A 426 2.33 12.96 2.32
C ARG A 426 0.96 12.87 2.97
N TYR A 427 0.45 11.66 3.10
CA TYR A 427 -0.81 11.35 3.76
C TYR A 427 -0.54 10.52 5.01
N THR A 428 -0.94 10.99 6.18
CA THR A 428 -0.79 10.26 7.45
C THR A 428 -2.16 9.99 8.06
N ALA A 429 -2.52 8.72 8.24
CA ALA A 429 -3.74 8.35 8.94
C ALA A 429 -3.44 8.16 10.42
N ARG A 430 -4.04 8.99 11.27
CA ARG A 430 -3.75 9.07 12.71
C ARG A 430 -4.99 8.74 13.54
N HIS A 431 -4.79 7.96 14.59
CA HIS A 431 -5.83 7.62 15.57
C HIS A 431 -5.28 7.77 16.99
N CYS A 432 -5.93 8.59 17.80
CA CYS A 432 -5.67 8.64 19.23
C CYS A 432 -6.86 8.08 20.01
N PHE A 433 -6.94 6.75 20.11
CA PHE A 433 -8.04 6.07 20.79
C PHE A 433 -8.12 6.37 22.29
N MET A 434 -7.00 6.75 22.90
CA MET A 434 -6.97 7.20 24.30
C MET A 434 -7.75 8.49 24.50
N LEU A 435 -7.50 9.51 23.68
CA LEU A 435 -8.11 10.82 23.94
C LEU A 435 -9.62 10.82 23.64
N GLU A 436 -10.15 9.74 23.05
CA GLU A 436 -11.59 9.49 22.96
C GLU A 436 -12.24 9.27 24.33
N THR A 437 -11.49 8.89 25.38
CA THR A 437 -12.04 8.81 26.75
C THR A 437 -12.29 10.20 27.35
N ILE A 438 -11.48 11.19 26.97
CA ILE A 438 -11.60 12.56 27.49
C ILE A 438 -12.44 13.48 26.60
N SER A 439 -12.63 13.15 25.32
CA SER A 439 -13.41 13.98 24.39
C SER A 439 -13.95 13.19 23.20
N ILE A 440 -15.27 13.24 23.01
CA ILE A 440 -15.97 12.69 21.84
C ILE A 440 -15.63 13.40 20.51
N ASN A 441 -14.99 14.58 20.58
CA ASN A 441 -14.64 15.37 19.41
C ASN A 441 -13.30 14.95 18.79
N ILE A 442 -12.52 14.13 19.48
CA ILE A 442 -11.28 13.60 18.95
C ILE A 442 -11.63 12.38 18.10
N ARG A 443 -11.55 12.57 16.79
CA ARG A 443 -11.83 11.52 15.81
C ARG A 443 -10.55 11.16 15.07
N PRO A 444 -10.42 9.90 14.63
CA PRO A 444 -9.37 9.53 13.70
C PRO A 444 -9.44 10.39 12.43
N LYS A 445 -8.29 10.83 11.90
CA LYS A 445 -8.21 11.68 10.71
C LYS A 445 -7.05 11.30 9.81
N ILE A 446 -7.20 11.61 8.52
CA ILE A 446 -6.11 11.53 7.55
C ILE A 446 -5.62 12.95 7.31
N HIS A 447 -4.33 13.20 7.52
CA HIS A 447 -3.70 14.49 7.28
C HIS A 447 -2.94 14.46 5.96
N VAL A 448 -3.00 15.56 5.21
CA VAL A 448 -2.21 15.82 4.02
C VAL A 448 -1.18 16.88 4.36
N LYS A 449 0.09 16.56 4.19
CA LYS A 449 1.20 17.50 4.29
C LYS A 449 1.81 17.69 2.91
N GLY A 450 2.03 18.94 2.53
CA GLY A 450 2.74 19.29 1.31
C GLY A 450 3.65 20.50 1.51
N PRO A 451 4.27 21.01 0.44
CA PRO A 451 5.17 22.16 0.54
C PRO A 451 4.44 23.41 1.07
N GLY A 452 4.68 23.76 2.34
CA GLY A 452 4.12 24.94 2.98
C GLY A 452 2.67 24.80 3.46
N TYR A 453 2.11 23.59 3.58
CA TYR A 453 0.77 23.38 4.14
C TYR A 453 0.61 22.03 4.84
N GLU A 454 -0.29 21.98 5.81
CA GLU A 454 -0.77 20.77 6.47
C GLU A 454 -2.27 20.93 6.74
N ILE A 455 -3.08 19.96 6.30
CA ILE A 455 -4.54 20.01 6.38
C ILE A 455 -5.11 18.62 6.65
N SER A 456 -6.23 18.53 7.36
CA SER A 456 -6.96 17.27 7.49
C SER A 456 -7.91 17.06 6.30
N LEU A 457 -8.00 15.82 5.82
CA LEU A 457 -9.09 15.40 4.95
C LEU A 457 -10.44 15.48 5.67
N GLN A 458 -11.52 15.50 4.90
CA GLN A 458 -12.89 15.44 5.43
C GLN A 458 -13.09 14.24 6.37
N ASP A 459 -13.88 14.44 7.42
CA ASP A 459 -14.01 13.49 8.54
C ASP A 459 -14.59 12.12 8.12
N ASP A 460 -15.43 12.08 7.10
CA ASP A 460 -16.05 10.85 6.58
C ASP A 460 -15.06 9.97 5.78
N LEU A 461 -13.99 10.55 5.26
CA LEU A 461 -13.01 9.83 4.44
C LEU A 461 -12.19 8.80 5.21
N TRP A 462 -12.13 8.91 6.55
CA TRP A 462 -11.52 7.87 7.38
C TRP A 462 -12.18 6.51 7.15
N GLN A 463 -13.50 6.44 7.33
CA GLN A 463 -14.27 5.20 7.19
C GLN A 463 -14.25 4.67 5.76
N GLN A 464 -14.07 5.57 4.78
CA GLN A 464 -13.98 5.22 3.36
C GLN A 464 -12.63 4.60 2.96
N LEU A 465 -11.55 4.77 3.73
CA LEU A 465 -10.21 4.36 3.29
C LEU A 465 -9.51 3.34 4.21
N LEU A 466 -9.87 3.31 5.49
CA LEU A 466 -9.05 2.68 6.54
C LEU A 466 -9.57 1.33 7.05
N ALA A 467 -10.53 0.68 6.38
CA ALA A 467 -11.06 -0.61 6.85
C ALA A 467 -9.99 -1.72 6.92
N LYS A 468 -8.94 -1.60 6.10
CA LYS A 468 -7.76 -2.49 6.10
C LYS A 468 -6.50 -1.85 6.69
N GLY A 469 -6.62 -0.67 7.32
CA GLY A 469 -5.50 0.01 7.99
C GLY A 469 -4.31 0.35 7.07
N SER A 470 -4.54 0.51 5.77
CA SER A 470 -3.49 0.80 4.80
C SER A 470 -4.00 1.72 3.70
N ILE A 471 -3.24 2.78 3.42
CA ILE A 471 -3.45 3.70 2.30
C ILE A 471 -2.22 3.69 1.38
N HIS A 472 -2.45 3.97 0.10
CA HIS A 472 -1.43 4.05 -0.94
C HIS A 472 -1.74 5.25 -1.84
N GLY A 473 -0.75 5.91 -2.41
CA GLY A 473 -1.04 7.05 -3.29
C GLY A 473 0.11 8.02 -3.45
N ASN A 474 -0.18 9.10 -4.17
CA ASN A 474 0.77 10.16 -4.51
C ASN A 474 0.04 11.52 -4.56
N GLU A 475 0.65 12.53 -5.18
CA GLU A 475 0.01 13.85 -5.29
C GLU A 475 -1.30 13.86 -6.13
N HIS A 476 -1.54 12.87 -6.99
CA HIS A 476 -2.70 12.79 -7.88
C HIS A 476 -3.88 12.08 -7.21
N TRP A 477 -3.59 10.99 -6.49
CA TRP A 477 -4.64 10.16 -5.88
C TRP A 477 -4.23 9.54 -4.55
N LEU A 478 -5.25 9.19 -3.75
CA LEU A 478 -5.13 8.39 -2.53
C LEU A 478 -6.09 7.20 -2.60
N VAL A 479 -5.58 6.00 -2.31
CA VAL A 479 -6.26 4.72 -2.45
C VAL A 479 -6.35 4.02 -1.10
N GLY A 480 -7.53 3.49 -0.77
CA GLY A 480 -7.79 2.71 0.43
C GLY A 480 -8.94 1.73 0.23
N GLU A 481 -9.40 1.10 1.30
CA GLU A 481 -10.55 0.18 1.28
C GLU A 481 -11.55 0.58 2.37
N ASN A 482 -12.83 0.63 2.01
CA ASN A 482 -13.90 0.90 2.95
C ASN A 482 -14.46 -0.39 3.59
N VAL A 483 -15.39 -0.22 4.54
CA VAL A 483 -16.04 -1.34 5.24
C VAL A 483 -16.94 -2.18 4.34
N ASP A 484 -17.42 -1.60 3.24
CA ASP A 484 -18.28 -2.23 2.23
C ASP A 484 -17.48 -3.05 1.20
N ARG A 485 -16.16 -3.20 1.41
CA ARG A 485 -15.24 -3.96 0.55
C ARG A 485 -15.13 -3.35 -0.84
N GLU A 486 -15.09 -2.03 -0.91
CA GLU A 486 -14.81 -1.27 -2.11
C GLU A 486 -13.42 -0.65 -1.97
N ILE A 487 -12.63 -0.73 -3.04
CA ILE A 487 -11.44 0.10 -3.17
C ILE A 487 -11.92 1.51 -3.47
N VAL A 488 -11.51 2.46 -2.65
CA VAL A 488 -11.87 3.87 -2.79
C VAL A 488 -10.65 4.65 -3.27
N ILE A 489 -10.81 5.35 -4.39
CA ILE A 489 -9.78 6.19 -5.01
C ILE A 489 -10.25 7.64 -4.92
N LEU A 490 -9.50 8.44 -4.18
CA LEU A 490 -9.67 9.88 -4.09
C LEU A 490 -8.83 10.54 -5.18
N HIS A 491 -9.47 11.17 -6.17
CA HIS A 491 -8.79 11.87 -7.26
C HIS A 491 -8.68 13.36 -6.93
N PHE A 492 -7.47 13.92 -6.99
CA PHE A 492 -7.23 15.35 -6.79
C PHE A 492 -7.08 16.12 -8.11
N ASP A 493 -6.69 15.45 -9.19
CA ASP A 493 -6.48 16.05 -10.51
C ASP A 493 -7.71 15.94 -11.43
N GLN A 494 -8.43 14.82 -11.37
CA GLN A 494 -9.54 14.52 -12.27
C GLN A 494 -10.91 14.93 -11.72
N GLN A 495 -11.74 15.45 -12.62
CA GLN A 495 -13.18 15.56 -12.42
C GLN A 495 -13.80 14.35 -13.11
N MET A 496 -14.48 13.48 -12.37
CA MET A 496 -15.24 12.41 -13.01
C MET A 496 -16.22 13.02 -14.01
N SER A 497 -16.17 12.54 -15.25
CA SER A 497 -17.18 12.91 -16.24
C SER A 497 -18.53 12.41 -15.73
N THR A 498 -19.55 13.26 -15.78
CA THR A 498 -20.91 12.97 -15.30
C THR A 498 -21.63 11.85 -16.08
N LEU A 499 -20.95 11.18 -17.02
CA LEU A 499 -21.50 10.12 -17.86
C LEU A 499 -21.46 8.73 -17.19
N ASP A 500 -20.64 8.51 -16.17
CA ASP A 500 -20.55 7.20 -15.49
C ASP A 500 -21.45 7.03 -14.25
N GLN A 501 -22.26 8.04 -13.92
CA GLN A 501 -23.26 7.95 -12.82
C GLN A 501 -24.69 7.66 -13.31
N GLY A 502 -24.91 7.48 -14.62
CA GLY A 502 -26.23 7.36 -15.24
C GLY A 502 -26.68 5.93 -15.55
N GLY A 503 -26.68 5.03 -14.57
CA GLY A 503 -27.16 3.65 -14.72
C GLY A 503 -28.37 3.33 -13.84
N VAL A 504 -29.31 4.26 -13.66
CA VAL A 504 -30.55 4.02 -12.91
C VAL A 504 -31.75 4.67 -13.62
N HIS A 505 -32.59 3.81 -14.19
CA HIS A 505 -34.00 3.97 -14.58
C HIS A 505 -34.53 5.36 -15.02
N ARG A 506 -34.78 5.49 -16.32
CA ARG A 506 -35.99 6.15 -16.86
C ARG A 506 -36.48 5.38 -18.10
N GLU A 507 -37.26 4.33 -17.88
CA GLU A 507 -38.27 3.93 -18.85
C GLU A 507 -39.45 4.89 -18.68
N LEU A 508 -39.54 5.87 -19.60
CA LEU A 508 -40.79 6.58 -19.86
C LEU A 508 -41.62 5.70 -20.78
N GLY A 509 -42.60 5.00 -20.21
CA GLY A 509 -43.74 4.48 -20.96
C GLY A 509 -44.59 5.67 -21.41
N LEU A 510 -44.60 5.92 -22.71
CA LEU A 510 -45.64 6.66 -23.41
C LEU A 510 -46.51 5.62 -24.11
N ASP A 511 -47.67 5.35 -23.52
CA ASP A 511 -48.85 4.88 -24.24
C ASP A 511 -50.03 5.74 -23.76
N ALA A 512 -50.77 6.27 -24.75
CA ALA A 512 -51.94 7.17 -24.70
C ALA A 512 -51.69 8.68 -24.50
#